data_AF-A0A962GXF7-F1
#
_entry.id   AF-A0A962GXF7-F1
#
_cell.length_a   1.000
_cell.length_b   1.000
_cell.length_c   1.000
_cell.angle_alpha   90.00
_cell.angle_beta   90.00
_cell.angle_gamma   90.00
#
_symmetry.space_group_name_H-M   'P 1'
#
loop_
_entity.id
_entity.type
_entity.pdbx_description
1 polymer ?
#
loop_
_entity_poly.entity_id
_entity_poly.type
_entity_poly.pdbx_seq_one_letter_code
_entity_poly.pdbx_strand_id
1 'polypeptide(L)'
;MRYSTSPFAGIPTVVKNLLIINVIFFLVKVTGLGNFAGASMDDWLGLHYFSSPLFKPWQLVTHMFMHGGWLHIGLNMFGLFMFGPPLEYRWGAKRFLTFYMITGVGAALFYSGVHMVEYLRLMDVMDPDVVARIRSEGYAVLQNNQNYIDPDQASLNILLFGSMVGASGALYGVL
;
A
#
# COMPACT_ATOMS: atom_id res chain seq x y z
N MET A 1 -39.71 -3.81 17.61
CA MET A 1 -38.49 -4.25 16.90
C MET A 1 -38.20 -3.26 15.79
N ARG A 2 -37.07 -2.54 15.83
CA ARG A 2 -36.64 -1.69 14.71
C ARG A 2 -35.79 -2.55 13.77
N TYR A 3 -36.40 -3.00 12.68
CA TYR A 3 -35.64 -3.58 11.57
C TYR A 3 -34.88 -2.45 10.90
N SER A 4 -33.55 -2.48 10.98
CA SER A 4 -32.72 -1.61 10.15
C SER A 4 -32.79 -2.12 8.73
N THR A 5 -33.27 -1.28 7.80
CA THR A 5 -33.36 -1.57 6.36
C THR A 5 -32.02 -1.40 5.64
N SER A 6 -30.94 -1.17 6.38
CA SER A 6 -29.61 -1.02 5.78
C SER A 6 -29.07 -2.40 5.38
N PRO A 7 -28.55 -2.58 4.15
CA PRO A 7 -27.83 -3.80 3.77
C PRO A 7 -26.54 -4.01 4.61
N PHE A 8 -26.17 -3.02 5.44
CA PHE A 8 -25.03 -3.08 6.38
C PHE A 8 -25.48 -3.23 7.84
N ALA A 9 -26.76 -3.52 8.09
CA ALA A 9 -27.27 -3.76 9.44
C ALA A 9 -26.55 -4.98 10.05
N GLY A 10 -25.67 -4.74 11.02
CA GLY A 10 -24.86 -5.78 11.68
C GLY A 10 -23.35 -5.73 11.39
N ILE A 11 -22.88 -4.78 10.57
CA ILE A 11 -21.43 -4.50 10.48
C ILE A 11 -21.06 -3.41 11.49
N PRO A 12 -20.04 -3.63 12.32
CA PRO A 12 -19.47 -2.62 13.21
C PRO A 12 -19.00 -1.35 12.49
N THR A 13 -18.96 -0.24 13.22
CA THR A 13 -18.76 1.09 12.64
C THR A 13 -17.39 1.24 11.97
N VAL A 14 -16.31 0.77 12.59
CA VAL A 14 -14.97 0.95 12.04
C VAL A 14 -14.77 0.07 10.81
N VAL A 15 -15.14 -1.22 10.88
CA VAL A 15 -15.08 -2.13 9.73
C VAL A 15 -15.83 -1.54 8.53
N LYS A 16 -17.06 -1.06 8.75
CA LYS A 16 -17.86 -0.43 7.69
C LYS A 16 -17.15 0.78 7.09
N ASN A 17 -16.61 1.66 7.93
CA ASN A 17 -15.91 2.86 7.45
C ASN A 17 -14.66 2.50 6.65
N LEU A 18 -13.88 1.52 7.11
CA LEU A 18 -12.70 1.03 6.40
C LEU A 18 -13.08 0.44 5.04
N LEU A 19 -14.13 -0.38 4.96
CA LEU A 19 -14.62 -0.91 3.68
C LEU A 19 -14.98 0.22 2.70
N ILE A 20 -15.75 1.22 3.17
CA ILE A 20 -16.17 2.36 2.34
C ILE A 20 -14.96 3.17 1.85
N ILE A 21 -14.03 3.51 2.74
CA ILE A 21 -12.85 4.31 2.40
C ILE A 21 -12.00 3.57 1.35
N ASN A 22 -11.73 2.29 1.54
CA ASN A 22 -10.93 1.49 0.60
C ASN A 22 -11.58 1.42 -0.79
N VAL A 23 -12.90 1.22 -0.86
CA VAL A 23 -13.64 1.21 -2.12
C VAL A 23 -13.58 2.59 -2.79
N ILE A 24 -13.75 3.68 -2.03
CA ILE A 24 -13.65 5.05 -2.58
C ILE A 24 -12.26 5.30 -3.16
N PHE A 25 -11.19 5.04 -2.42
CA PHE A 25 -9.82 5.24 -2.90
C PHE A 25 -9.54 4.43 -4.16
N PHE A 26 -10.00 3.18 -4.21
CA PHE A 26 -9.84 2.34 -5.39
C PHE A 26 -10.64 2.84 -6.61
N LEU A 27 -11.87 3.30 -6.41
CA LEU A 27 -12.68 3.88 -7.50
C LEU A 27 -12.06 5.18 -8.03
N VAL A 28 -11.58 6.06 -7.14
CA VAL A 28 -10.89 7.30 -7.53
C VAL A 28 -9.61 6.98 -8.30
N LYS A 29 -8.87 5.94 -7.89
CA LYS A 29 -7.69 5.44 -8.60
C LYS A 29 -8.03 4.92 -9.99
N VAL A 30 -8.97 3.99 -10.10
CA VAL A 30 -9.26 3.31 -11.39
C VAL A 30 -9.91 4.24 -12.41
N THR A 31 -10.62 5.27 -11.95
CA THR A 31 -11.18 6.33 -12.81
C THR A 31 -10.14 7.38 -13.21
N GLY A 32 -8.95 7.37 -12.60
CA GLY A 32 -7.89 8.36 -12.84
C GLY A 32 -8.17 9.74 -12.23
N LEU A 33 -9.29 9.91 -11.52
CA LEU A 33 -9.69 11.20 -10.93
C LEU A 33 -8.72 11.71 -9.86
N GLY A 34 -7.99 10.80 -9.21
CA GLY A 34 -6.98 11.16 -8.22
C GLY A 34 -5.58 11.38 -8.78
N ASN A 35 -5.38 11.23 -10.09
CA ASN A 35 -4.09 11.53 -10.71
C ASN A 35 -3.91 13.05 -10.73
N PHE A 36 -2.84 13.53 -10.11
CA PHE A 36 -2.58 14.95 -9.97
C PHE A 36 -1.11 15.26 -10.28
N ALA A 37 -0.89 16.41 -10.94
CA ALA A 37 0.43 16.86 -11.37
C ALA A 37 1.21 15.83 -12.22
N GLY A 38 0.50 15.05 -13.03
CA GLY A 38 1.10 14.02 -13.91
C GLY A 38 1.58 12.77 -13.19
N ALA A 39 1.33 12.64 -11.88
CA ALA A 39 1.66 11.47 -11.09
C ALA A 39 0.39 10.67 -10.73
N SER A 40 0.55 9.35 -10.65
CA SER A 40 -0.53 8.44 -10.27
C SER A 40 -0.83 8.55 -8.78
N MET A 41 -2.01 8.10 -8.36
CA MET A 41 -2.30 8.00 -6.92
C MET A 41 -1.32 7.09 -6.17
N ASP A 42 -0.75 6.08 -6.82
CA ASP A 42 0.22 5.17 -6.19
C ASP A 42 1.55 5.87 -5.91
N ASP A 43 1.94 6.85 -6.74
CA ASP A 43 3.15 7.66 -6.49
C ASP A 43 2.99 8.54 -5.26
N TRP A 44 1.78 9.05 -5.04
CA TRP A 44 1.48 9.93 -3.91
C TRP A 44 1.17 9.19 -2.62
N LEU A 45 0.44 8.07 -2.71
CA LEU A 45 -0.20 7.42 -1.56
C LEU A 45 0.31 6.00 -1.31
N GLY A 46 0.88 5.32 -2.32
CA GLY A 46 1.53 4.02 -2.16
C GLY A 46 2.87 4.16 -1.44
N LEU A 47 3.28 3.12 -0.73
CA LEU A 47 4.51 3.15 0.05
C LEU A 47 5.71 2.86 -0.85
N HIS A 48 6.55 3.86 -1.05
CA HIS A 48 7.87 3.72 -1.68
C HIS A 48 8.93 3.46 -0.61
N TYR A 49 10.03 2.80 -1.00
CA TYR A 49 11.19 2.63 -0.13
C TYR A 49 11.77 3.99 0.29
N PHE A 50 12.26 4.14 1.53
CA PHE A 50 12.65 5.45 2.09
C PHE A 50 13.73 6.21 1.32
N SER A 51 14.59 5.50 0.57
CA SER A 51 15.63 6.13 -0.27
C SER A 51 15.13 6.48 -1.68
N SER A 52 13.87 6.16 -1.99
CA SER A 52 13.21 6.53 -3.24
C SER A 52 13.03 8.05 -3.35
N PRO A 53 13.23 8.64 -4.53
CA PRO A 53 12.81 10.02 -4.81
C PRO A 53 11.30 10.25 -4.61
N LEU A 54 10.48 9.20 -4.75
CA LEU A 54 9.03 9.27 -4.63
C LEU A 54 8.55 9.12 -3.18
N PHE A 55 9.40 8.72 -2.24
CA PHE A 55 9.01 8.54 -0.85
C PHE A 55 8.44 9.82 -0.23
N LYS A 56 7.35 9.66 0.52
CA LYS A 56 6.73 10.71 1.32
C LYS A 56 6.29 10.14 2.68
N PRO A 57 6.48 10.86 3.79
CA PRO A 57 6.21 10.32 5.13
C PRO A 57 4.78 9.82 5.37
N TRP A 58 3.77 10.43 4.74
CA TRP A 58 2.36 10.02 4.88
C TRP A 58 2.07 8.65 4.26
N GLN A 59 2.92 8.16 3.36
CA GLN A 59 2.78 6.86 2.72
C GLN A 59 2.82 5.70 3.72
N LEU A 60 3.45 5.89 4.89
CA LEU A 60 3.42 4.92 6.00
C LEU A 60 2.00 4.56 6.46
N VAL A 61 1.03 5.44 6.21
CA VAL A 61 -0.39 5.20 6.54
C VAL A 61 -1.25 5.11 5.28
N THR A 62 -1.04 5.98 4.30
CA THR A 62 -1.94 6.05 3.13
C THR A 62 -1.89 4.80 2.26
N HIS A 63 -0.77 4.08 2.24
CA HIS A 63 -0.64 2.85 1.45
C HIS A 63 -1.66 1.79 1.86
N MET A 64 -2.10 1.80 3.12
CA MET A 64 -3.08 0.88 3.67
C MET A 64 -4.42 0.95 2.92
N PHE A 65 -4.71 2.09 2.28
CA PHE A 65 -5.97 2.36 1.58
C PHE A 65 -5.86 2.21 0.04
N MET A 66 -4.65 2.03 -0.47
CA MET A 66 -4.38 1.86 -1.90
C MET A 66 -4.47 0.38 -2.29
N HIS A 67 -4.87 0.08 -3.52
CA HIS A 67 -4.99 -1.30 -4.01
C HIS A 67 -4.53 -1.42 -5.46
N GLY A 68 -3.80 -2.48 -5.77
CA GLY A 68 -3.15 -2.70 -7.08
C GLY A 68 -4.06 -3.26 -8.18
N GLY A 69 -5.28 -3.68 -7.86
CA GLY A 69 -6.21 -4.23 -8.84
C GLY A 69 -7.48 -4.82 -8.24
N TRP A 70 -8.43 -5.19 -9.09
CA TRP A 70 -9.77 -5.68 -8.68
C TRP A 70 -9.74 -6.90 -7.77
N LEU A 71 -8.91 -7.90 -8.09
CA LEU A 71 -8.77 -9.09 -7.25
C LEU A 71 -8.16 -8.74 -5.89
N HIS A 72 -7.16 -7.84 -5.89
CA HIS A 72 -6.45 -7.45 -4.67
C HIS A 72 -7.39 -6.73 -3.69
N ILE A 73 -8.19 -5.76 -4.14
CA ILE A 73 -9.20 -5.14 -3.27
C ILE A 73 -10.30 -6.13 -2.87
N GLY A 74 -10.77 -6.98 -3.80
CA GLY A 74 -11.82 -7.95 -3.51
C GLY A 74 -11.45 -8.88 -2.34
N LEU A 75 -10.24 -9.45 -2.36
CA LEU A 75 -9.77 -10.34 -1.30
C LEU A 75 -9.51 -9.62 0.03
N ASN A 76 -8.97 -8.39 0.00
CA ASN A 76 -8.78 -7.59 1.23
C ASN A 76 -10.12 -7.21 1.86
N MET A 77 -11.09 -6.75 1.07
CA MET A 77 -12.40 -6.37 1.59
C MET A 77 -13.18 -7.60 2.07
N PHE A 78 -13.04 -8.74 1.40
CA PHE A 78 -13.58 -10.00 1.88
C PHE A 78 -12.98 -10.40 3.24
N GLY A 79 -11.66 -10.37 3.38
CA GLY A 79 -10.99 -10.64 4.66
C GLY A 79 -11.44 -9.68 5.76
N LEU A 80 -11.45 -8.38 5.48
CA LEU A 80 -11.87 -7.36 6.45
C LEU A 80 -13.34 -7.52 6.86
N PHE A 81 -14.21 -7.88 5.93
CA PHE A 81 -15.62 -8.14 6.20
C PHE A 81 -15.83 -9.42 7.01
N MET A 82 -15.06 -10.48 6.75
CA MET A 82 -15.19 -11.77 7.46
C MET A 82 -14.60 -11.72 8.88
N PHE A 83 -13.40 -11.14 9.03
CA PHE A 83 -12.64 -11.20 10.29
C PHE A 83 -12.73 -9.91 11.11
N GLY A 84 -13.02 -8.76 10.49
CA GLY A 84 -13.12 -7.47 11.18
C GLY A 84 -14.26 -7.42 12.21
N PRO A 85 -15.52 -7.80 11.87
CA PRO A 85 -16.65 -7.64 12.77
C PRO A 85 -16.50 -8.38 14.11
N PRO A 86 -16.12 -9.67 14.16
CA PRO A 86 -15.92 -10.38 15.42
C PRO A 86 -14.89 -9.70 16.33
N LEU A 87 -13.80 -9.16 15.75
CA LEU A 87 -12.76 -8.44 16.49
C LEU A 87 -13.26 -7.10 17.02
N GLU A 88 -13.93 -6.30 16.19
CA GLU A 88 -14.47 -5.01 16.62
C GLU A 88 -15.54 -5.18 17.69
N TYR A 89 -16.42 -6.18 17.59
CA TYR A 89 -17.39 -6.48 18.63
C TYR A 89 -16.74 -6.88 19.96
N ARG A 90 -15.66 -7.67 19.93
CA ARG A 90 -14.98 -8.15 21.13
C ARG A 90 -14.09 -7.11 21.79
N TRP A 91 -13.37 -6.32 20.99
CA TRP A 91 -12.38 -5.35 21.49
C TRP A 91 -12.93 -3.92 21.60
N GLY A 92 -14.00 -3.63 20.88
CA GLY A 92 -14.52 -2.28 20.68
C GLY A 92 -13.78 -1.51 19.58
N ALA A 93 -14.49 -0.56 18.99
CA ALA A 93 -14.06 0.27 17.86
C ALA A 93 -12.64 0.84 17.99
N LYS A 94 -12.31 1.48 19.13
CA LYS A 94 -11.01 2.15 19.32
C LYS A 94 -9.84 1.16 19.30
N ARG A 95 -9.99 0.01 19.96
CA ARG A 95 -8.92 -0.99 20.05
C ARG A 95 -8.72 -1.69 18.71
N PHE A 96 -9.81 -2.03 18.02
CA PHE A 96 -9.74 -2.59 16.67
C PHE A 96 -9.06 -1.62 15.69
N LEU A 97 -9.45 -0.33 15.69
CA LEU A 97 -8.80 0.65 14.83
C LEU A 97 -7.31 0.81 15.16
N THR A 98 -6.96 0.88 16.45
CA THR A 98 -5.56 0.99 16.88
C THR A 98 -4.74 -0.22 16.41
N PHE A 99 -5.29 -1.42 16.57
CA PHE A 99 -4.68 -2.65 16.07
C PHE A 99 -4.46 -2.57 14.55
N TYR A 100 -5.50 -2.25 13.78
CA TYR A 100 -5.43 -2.11 12.32
C TYR A 100 -4.32 -1.14 11.88
N MET A 101 -4.23 0.02 12.52
CA MET A 101 -3.21 1.04 12.24
C MET A 101 -1.80 0.56 12.59
N ILE A 102 -1.60 -0.05 13.78
CA ILE A 102 -0.30 -0.56 14.20
C ILE A 102 0.19 -1.65 13.25
N THR A 103 -0.67 -2.58 12.85
CA THR A 103 -0.30 -3.66 11.94
C THR A 103 0.01 -3.16 10.53
N GLY A 104 -0.70 -2.13 10.04
CA GLY A 104 -0.40 -1.52 8.75
C GLY A 104 0.94 -0.78 8.75
N VAL A 105 1.20 0.03 9.78
CA VAL A 105 2.50 0.69 9.94
C VAL A 105 3.61 -0.33 10.17
N GLY A 106 3.34 -1.40 10.93
CA GLY A 106 4.28 -2.51 11.12
C GLY A 106 4.66 -3.19 9.80
N ALA A 107 3.68 -3.43 8.93
CA ALA A 107 3.92 -3.95 7.59
C ALA A 107 4.77 -2.98 6.74
N ALA A 108 4.51 -1.67 6.82
CA ALA A 108 5.33 -0.66 6.14
C ALA A 108 6.79 -0.66 6.59
N LEU A 109 7.02 -0.80 7.89
CA LEU A 109 8.37 -0.88 8.47
C LEU A 109 9.07 -2.18 8.05
N PHE A 110 8.36 -3.31 8.08
CA PHE A 110 8.90 -4.59 7.64
C PHE A 110 9.28 -4.57 6.15
N TYR A 111 8.37 -4.06 5.30
CA TYR A 111 8.63 -3.85 3.88
C TYR A 111 9.88 -3.00 3.65
N SER A 112 9.97 -1.87 4.35
CA SER A 112 11.12 -0.96 4.27
C SER A 112 12.43 -1.61 4.75
N GLY A 113 12.36 -2.45 5.79
CA GLY A 113 13.52 -3.19 6.31
C GLY A 113 14.03 -4.24 5.33
N VAL A 114 13.13 -4.98 4.66
CA VAL A 114 13.53 -5.93 3.60
C VAL A 114 14.18 -5.20 2.44
N HIS A 115 13.59 -4.09 1.98
CA HIS A 115 14.14 -3.28 0.89
C HIS A 115 15.47 -2.62 1.29
N MET A 116 15.70 -2.36 2.57
CA MET A 116 16.98 -1.85 3.05
C MET A 116 18.12 -2.83 2.82
N VAL A 117 17.91 -4.11 3.12
CA VAL A 117 18.94 -5.15 2.92
C VAL A 117 19.27 -5.29 1.44
N GLU A 118 18.25 -5.33 0.57
CA GLU A 118 18.44 -5.40 -0.87
C GLU A 118 19.15 -4.16 -1.43
N TYR A 119 18.73 -2.97 -0.97
CA TYR A 119 19.37 -1.71 -1.37
C TYR A 119 20.85 -1.68 -1.02
N LEU A 120 21.22 -2.06 0.21
CA LEU A 120 22.61 -2.09 0.65
C LEU A 120 23.46 -3.07 -0.19
N ARG A 121 22.92 -4.24 -0.52
CA ARG A 121 23.58 -5.20 -1.42
C ARG A 121 23.84 -4.59 -2.80
N LEU A 122 22.85 -3.91 -3.38
CA LEU A 122 22.97 -3.32 -4.71
C LEU A 122 23.96 -2.15 -4.74
N MET A 123 24.04 -1.35 -3.68
CA MET A 123 25.01 -0.26 -3.58
C MET A 123 26.46 -0.72 -3.45
N ASP A 124 26.70 -1.96 -3.01
CA ASP A 124 28.06 -2.53 -2.89
C ASP A 124 28.62 -2.99 -4.25
N VAL A 125 27.74 -3.41 -5.16
CA VAL A 125 28.12 -4.00 -6.45
C VAL A 125 27.95 -3.05 -7.64
N MET A 126 27.25 -1.93 -7.47
CA MET A 126 26.88 -1.03 -8.56
C MET A 126 27.71 0.26 -8.54
N ASP A 127 28.15 0.69 -9.73
CA ASP A 127 28.85 1.97 -9.90
C ASP A 127 27.94 3.17 -9.51
N PRO A 128 28.44 4.15 -8.73
CA PRO A 128 27.68 5.33 -8.35
C PRO A 128 27.04 6.09 -9.52
N ASP A 129 27.69 6.14 -10.68
CA ASP A 129 27.16 6.83 -11.87
C ASP A 129 25.95 6.07 -12.46
N VAL A 130 25.97 4.74 -12.38
CA VAL A 130 24.83 3.90 -12.76
C VAL A 130 23.66 4.12 -11.80
N VAL A 131 23.93 4.17 -10.49
CA VAL A 131 22.90 4.46 -9.47
C VAL A 131 22.28 5.84 -9.69
N ALA A 132 23.11 6.86 -9.97
CA ALA A 132 22.64 8.21 -10.24
C ALA A 132 21.72 8.25 -11.46
N ARG A 133 22.09 7.57 -12.54
CA ARG A 133 21.26 7.44 -13.75
C ARG A 133 19.91 6.78 -13.46
N ILE A 134 19.90 5.68 -12.71
CA ILE A 134 18.65 4.98 -12.36
C ILE A 134 17.76 5.89 -11.50
N ARG A 135 18.33 6.63 -10.56
CA ARG A 135 17.57 7.59 -9.73
C ARG A 135 16.93 8.73 -10.53
N SER A 136 17.55 9.16 -11.64
CA SER A 136 17.02 10.25 -12.47
C SER A 136 16.07 9.77 -13.57
N GLU A 137 16.38 8.65 -14.22
CA GLU A 137 15.69 8.20 -15.43
C GLU A 137 14.78 6.99 -15.19
N GLY A 138 15.04 6.22 -14.14
CA GLY A 138 14.40 4.93 -13.89
C GLY A 138 12.88 5.01 -13.75
N TYR A 139 12.36 6.10 -13.18
CA TYR A 139 10.92 6.34 -13.11
C TYR A 139 10.27 6.39 -14.50
N ALA A 140 10.86 7.14 -15.44
CA ALA A 140 10.35 7.24 -16.80
C ALA A 140 10.44 5.90 -17.55
N VAL A 141 11.48 5.11 -17.26
CA VAL A 141 11.62 3.75 -17.81
C VAL A 141 10.45 2.86 -17.38
N LEU A 142 10.08 2.86 -16.09
CA LEU A 142 8.94 2.08 -15.60
C LEU A 142 7.60 2.57 -16.14
N GLN A 143 7.41 3.89 -16.26
CA GLN A 143 6.18 4.48 -16.82
C GLN A 143 5.93 4.04 -18.28
N ASN A 144 6.99 3.74 -19.03
CA ASN A 144 6.89 3.18 -20.39
C ASN A 144 6.69 1.66 -20.42
N ASN A 145 6.39 1.02 -19.29
CA ASN A 145 6.33 -0.44 -19.13
C ASN A 145 7.64 -1.15 -19.53
N GLN A 146 8.77 -0.49 -19.33
CA GLN A 146 10.10 -1.01 -19.62
C GLN A 146 10.90 -1.13 -18.32
N ASN A 147 12.02 -1.87 -18.38
CA ASN A 147 13.03 -1.88 -17.33
C ASN A 147 14.42 -2.11 -17.93
N TYR A 148 15.46 -1.97 -17.13
CA TYR A 148 16.84 -2.26 -17.52
C TYR A 148 17.03 -3.75 -17.85
N ILE A 149 17.95 -4.05 -18.77
CA ILE A 149 18.29 -5.43 -19.16
C ILE A 149 19.14 -6.10 -18.08
N ASP A 150 20.04 -5.32 -17.48
CA ASP A 150 20.87 -5.78 -16.38
C ASP A 150 20.01 -6.09 -15.14
N PRO A 151 20.09 -7.30 -14.56
CA PRO A 151 19.24 -7.70 -13.45
C PRO A 151 19.38 -6.82 -12.20
N ASP A 152 20.58 -6.40 -11.85
CA ASP A 152 20.80 -5.59 -10.64
C ASP A 152 20.28 -4.16 -10.85
N GLN A 153 20.45 -3.60 -12.04
CA GLN A 153 19.84 -2.31 -12.40
C GLN A 153 18.30 -2.39 -12.42
N ALA A 154 17.75 -3.48 -12.96
CA ALA A 154 16.32 -3.73 -13.00
C ALA A 154 15.72 -3.85 -11.59
N SER A 155 16.39 -4.57 -10.69
CA SER A 155 16.01 -4.69 -9.29
C SER A 155 16.06 -3.35 -8.57
N LEU A 156 17.13 -2.57 -8.74
CA LEU A 156 17.23 -1.24 -8.14
C LEU A 156 16.11 -0.31 -8.62
N ASN A 157 15.78 -0.38 -9.91
CA ASN A 157 14.71 0.44 -10.48
C ASN A 157 13.34 0.11 -9.87
N ILE A 158 13.02 -1.18 -9.74
CA ILE A 158 11.77 -1.64 -9.10
C ILE A 158 11.78 -1.28 -7.60
N LEU A 159 12.91 -1.45 -6.92
CA LEU A 159 13.05 -1.12 -5.51
C LEU A 159 12.80 0.37 -5.23
N LEU A 160 13.29 1.25 -6.10
CA LEU A 160 13.16 2.70 -5.93
C LEU A 160 11.79 3.22 -6.34
N PHE A 161 11.17 2.72 -7.42
CA PHE A 161 9.96 3.32 -7.97
C PHE A 161 8.72 2.42 -7.90
N GLY A 162 8.89 1.16 -7.51
CA GLY A 162 7.79 0.30 -7.11
C GLY A 162 7.19 0.76 -5.79
N SER A 163 5.88 0.58 -5.67
CA SER A 163 5.15 0.91 -4.44
C SER A 163 4.43 -0.30 -3.85
N MET A 164 4.42 -0.39 -2.53
CA MET A 164 3.56 -1.30 -1.79
C MET A 164 2.21 -0.65 -1.55
N VAL A 165 1.14 -1.39 -1.81
CA VAL A 165 -0.24 -0.94 -1.59
C VAL A 165 -1.04 -2.04 -0.89
N GLY A 166 -1.99 -1.64 -0.06
CA GLY A 166 -2.92 -2.53 0.64
C GLY A 166 -2.53 -2.75 2.10
N ALA A 167 -3.55 -2.96 2.93
CA ALA A 167 -3.40 -3.22 4.37
C ALA A 167 -3.35 -4.71 4.71
N SER A 168 -2.92 -5.59 3.80
CA SER A 168 -3.01 -7.04 4.00
C SER A 168 -2.30 -7.51 5.27
N GLY A 169 -1.21 -6.84 5.69
CA GLY A 169 -0.54 -7.08 6.98
C GLY A 169 -1.44 -6.92 8.21
N ALA A 170 -2.49 -6.08 8.14
CA ALA A 170 -3.49 -5.93 9.21
C ALA A 170 -4.48 -7.10 9.28
N LEU A 171 -4.70 -7.81 8.18
CA LEU A 171 -5.48 -9.04 8.14
C LEU A 171 -4.67 -10.25 8.57
N TYR A 172 -3.39 -10.32 8.18
CA TYR A 172 -2.52 -11.45 8.51
C TYR A 172 -1.96 -11.42 9.93
N GLY A 173 -1.99 -10.29 10.65
CA GLY A 173 -1.71 -10.26 12.09
C GLY A 173 -2.78 -10.93 12.96
N VAL A 174 -3.87 -11.40 12.35
CA VAL A 174 -5.01 -12.08 13.01
C VAL A 174 -5.00 -13.60 12.78
N LEU A 175 -4.32 -14.07 11.72
CA LEU A 175 -4.11 -15.49 11.42
C LEU A 175 -2.78 -15.97 12.00
#